data_AF-B3JFP5-F1
#
_entry.id   AF-B3JFP5-F1
#
_cell.length_a   1.000
_cell.length_b   1.000
_cell.length_c   1.000
_cell.angle_alpha   90.00
_cell.angle_beta   90.00
_cell.angle_gamma   90.00
#
_symmetry.space_group_name_H-M   'P 1'
#
loop_
_entity.id
_entity.type
_entity.pdbx_description
1 polymer ?
#
loop_
_entity_poly.entity_id
_entity_poly.type
_entity_poly.pdbx_seq_one_letter_code
_entity_poly.pdbx_strand_id
1 'polypeptide(L)'
;MNKIPIFFCFDKNMVMPAGVCITSMLLNKHTNTYYDFFILYNEENLSSEYRSQILKIQDFYSKDCRVSFFNVGESFKNAYEVTIVR
;
A
#
# COMPACT_ATOMS: atom_id res chain seq x y z
N MET A 1 -4.06 -10.19 19.22
CA MET A 1 -3.55 -9.76 17.90
C MET A 1 -3.87 -8.29 17.72
N ASN A 2 -2.85 -7.44 17.73
CA ASN A 2 -2.99 -6.01 17.53
C ASN A 2 -3.07 -5.72 16.04
N LYS A 3 -4.20 -5.16 15.60
CA LYS A 3 -4.43 -4.78 14.22
C LYS A 3 -4.00 -3.33 14.01
N ILE A 4 -3.00 -3.12 13.15
CA ILE A 4 -2.43 -1.79 12.89
C ILE A 4 -2.88 -1.33 11.50
N PRO A 5 -3.70 -0.27 11.39
CA PRO A 5 -4.07 0.31 10.10
C PRO A 5 -2.92 1.14 9.54
N ILE A 6 -2.60 0.96 8.27
CA ILE A 6 -1.54 1.70 7.57
C ILE A 6 -2.08 2.20 6.24
N PHE A 7 -1.94 3.50 6.00
CA PHE A 7 -2.34 4.12 4.74
C PHE A 7 -1.14 4.34 3.84
N PHE A 8 -1.29 3.94 2.58
CA PHE A 8 -0.35 4.23 1.51
C PHE A 8 -1.04 5.07 0.44
N CYS A 9 -0.30 6.02 -0.12
CA CYS A 9 -0.68 6.78 -1.30
C CYS A 9 0.55 6.86 -2.19
N PHE A 10 0.47 6.32 -3.39
CA PHE A 10 1.57 6.31 -4.35
C PHE A 10 1.05 6.10 -5.77
N ASP A 11 1.90 6.37 -6.76
CA ASP A 11 1.61 6.16 -8.18
C ASP A 11 2.28 4.89 -8.72
N LYS A 12 2.07 4.59 -10.01
CA LYS A 12 2.71 3.47 -10.72
C LYS A 12 4.24 3.42 -10.58
N ASN A 13 4.92 4.56 -10.46
CA ASN A 13 6.38 4.62 -10.40
C ASN A 13 6.90 4.12 -9.04
N MET A 14 6.05 4.14 -8.02
CA MET A 14 6.38 3.78 -6.65
C MET A 14 5.84 2.41 -6.22
N VAL A 15 5.25 1.64 -7.14
CA VAL A 15 4.69 0.30 -6.86
C VAL A 15 5.75 -0.68 -6.34
N MET A 16 6.91 -0.74 -7.00
CA MET A 16 7.99 -1.62 -6.58
C MET A 16 8.58 -1.19 -5.22
N PRO A 17 8.93 0.10 -5.00
CA PRO A 17 9.31 0.59 -3.67
C PRO A 17 8.27 0.29 -2.58
N ALA A 18 6.97 0.48 -2.87
CA ALA A 18 5.89 0.18 -1.94
C ALA A 18 5.84 -1.31 -1.61
N GLY A 19 5.98 -2.19 -2.61
CA GLY A 19 6.05 -3.64 -2.40
C GLY A 19 7.22 -4.08 -1.51
N VAL A 20 8.40 -3.49 -1.72
CA VAL A 20 9.58 -3.72 -0.87
C VAL A 20 9.32 -3.24 0.57
N CYS A 21 8.74 -2.05 0.73
CA CYS A 21 8.38 -1.50 2.03
C CYS A 21 7.40 -2.42 2.78
N ILE A 22 6.29 -2.80 2.14
CA ILE A 22 5.27 -3.69 2.73
C ILE A 22 5.91 -5.02 3.15
N THR A 23 6.74 -5.61 2.28
CA THR A 23 7.42 -6.87 2.58
C THR A 23 8.37 -6.73 3.77
N SER A 24 9.15 -5.65 3.83
CA SER A 24 10.04 -5.37 4.96
C SER A 24 9.29 -5.22 6.27
N MET A 25 8.13 -4.54 6.26
CA MET A 25 7.26 -4.42 7.44
C MET A 25 6.77 -5.79 7.91
N LEU A 26 6.36 -6.66 6.98
CA LEU A 26 5.88 -8.01 7.30
C LEU A 26 6.98 -8.90 7.86
N LEU A 27 8.18 -8.85 7.30
CA LEU A 27 9.33 -9.64 7.75
C LEU A 27 9.81 -9.25 9.16
N ASN A 28 9.69 -7.97 9.52
CA ASN A 28 10.20 -7.44 10.79
C ASN A 28 9.10 -7.20 11.83
N LYS A 29 7.87 -7.69 11.59
CA LYS A 29 6.75 -7.43 12.49
C LYS A 29 6.91 -8.16 13.82
N HIS A 30 6.36 -7.57 14.88
CA HIS A 30 6.20 -8.27 16.15
C HIS A 30 5.16 -9.41 16.00
N THR A 31 5.36 -10.53 16.71
CA THR A 31 4.55 -11.76 16.58
C THR A 31 3.05 -11.54 16.79
N ASN A 32 2.67 -10.61 17.66
CA ASN A 32 1.27 -10.27 17.95
C ASN A 32 0.69 -9.17 17.04
N THR A 33 1.32 -8.85 15.91
CA THR A 33 0.90 -7.75 15.01
C THR A 33 0.26 -8.29 13.71
N TYR A 34 -0.84 -7.66 13.31
CA TYR A 34 -1.50 -7.85 12.02
C TYR A 34 -1.64 -6.51 11.32
N TYR A 35 -1.26 -6.40 10.05
CA TYR A 35 -1.33 -5.16 9.29
C TYR A 35 -2.58 -5.08 8.41
N ASP A 36 -3.27 -3.95 8.46
CA ASP A 36 -4.37 -3.64 7.54
C ASP A 36 -3.95 -2.47 6.65
N PHE A 37 -3.56 -2.78 5.43
CA PHE A 37 -3.06 -1.82 4.47
C PHE A 37 -4.22 -1.22 3.66
N PHE A 38 -4.28 0.10 3.62
CA PHE A 38 -5.24 0.90 2.88
C PHE A 38 -4.47 1.66 1.79
N ILE A 39 -4.62 1.25 0.54
CA ILE A 39 -3.94 1.90 -0.59
C ILE A 39 -4.93 2.83 -1.26
N LEU A 40 -4.68 4.14 -1.10
CA LEU A 40 -5.39 5.19 -1.79
C LEU A 40 -4.84 5.30 -3.21
N TYR A 41 -5.73 5.24 -4.21
CA TYR A 41 -5.33 5.28 -5.61
C TYR A 41 -6.37 5.96 -6.49
N ASN A 42 -5.98 6.35 -7.70
CA ASN A 42 -6.91 6.64 -8.78
C ASN A 42 -6.59 5.73 -9.97
N GLU A 43 -7.55 5.54 -10.88
CA GLU A 43 -7.39 4.61 -12.01
C GLU A 43 -6.30 5.06 -13.01
N GLU A 44 -6.00 6.37 -13.09
CA GLU A 44 -4.93 6.90 -13.94
C GLU A 44 -3.52 6.53 -13.41
N ASN A 45 -3.33 6.54 -12.09
CA ASN A 45 -2.03 6.35 -11.45
C ASN A 45 -1.75 4.89 -11.10
N LEU A 46 -2.77 4.06 -10.85
CA LEU A 46 -2.58 2.66 -10.43
C LEU A 46 -3.56 1.70 -11.11
N SER A 47 -3.14 1.17 -12.27
CA SER A 47 -3.92 0.20 -13.04
C SER A 47 -4.17 -1.10 -12.27
N SER A 48 -5.10 -1.93 -12.78
CA SER A 48 -5.41 -3.25 -12.22
C SER A 48 -4.20 -4.19 -12.17
N GLU A 49 -3.27 -4.07 -13.12
CA GLU A 49 -2.05 -4.86 -13.18
C GLU A 49 -1.16 -4.61 -11.96
N TYR A 50 -0.87 -3.35 -11.65
CA TYR A 50 -0.05 -2.98 -10.50
C TYR A 50 -0.71 -3.37 -9.17
N ARG A 51 -2.03 -3.20 -9.06
CA ARG A 51 -2.78 -3.65 -7.88
C ARG A 51 -2.67 -5.15 -7.69
N SER A 52 -2.74 -5.92 -8.77
CA SER A 52 -2.59 -7.38 -8.74
C SER A 52 -1.19 -7.81 -8.29
N GLN A 53 -0.14 -7.05 -8.63
CA GLN A 53 1.23 -7.32 -8.14
C GLN A 53 1.33 -7.16 -6.62
N ILE A 54 0.68 -6.15 -6.05
CA ILE A 54 0.65 -5.95 -4.60
C ILE A 54 -0.17 -7.03 -3.90
N LEU A 55 -1.29 -7.46 -4.50
CA LEU A 55 -2.11 -8.54 -3.94
C LEU A 55 -1.34 -9.87 -3.80
N LYS A 56 -0.34 -10.14 -4.66
CA LYS A 56 0.54 -11.32 -4.50
C LYS A 56 1.27 -11.32 -3.15
N ILE A 57 1.60 -10.15 -2.60
CA ILE A 57 2.21 -10.03 -1.27
C ILE A 57 1.21 -10.45 -0.21
N GLN A 58 -0.05 -10.01 -0.31
CA GLN A 58 -1.11 -10.45 0.58
C GLN A 58 -1.31 -11.96 0.50
N ASP A 59 -1.31 -12.55 -0.70
CA ASP A 59 -1.51 -13.98 -0.86
C ASP A 59 -0.40 -14.79 -0.16
N PHE A 60 0.84 -14.33 -0.28
CA PHE A 60 2.00 -14.95 0.39
C PHE A 60 1.95 -14.77 1.92
N TYR A 61 1.53 -13.61 2.42
CA TYR A 61 1.46 -13.27 3.85
C TYR A 61 0.01 -13.21 4.38
N SER A 62 -0.86 -14.10 3.91
CA SER A 62 -2.32 -14.01 4.11
C SER A 62 -2.77 -14.07 5.58
N LYS A 63 -1.96 -14.64 6.46
CA LYS A 63 -2.23 -14.70 7.91
C LYS A 63 -1.83 -13.42 8.65
N ASP A 64 -1.00 -12.59 8.03
CA ASP A 64 -0.31 -11.49 8.69
C ASP A 64 -0.77 -10.11 8.21
N CYS A 65 -1.45 -10.05 7.05
CA CYS A 65 -1.96 -8.80 6.52
C CYS A 65 -3.21 -8.93 5.65
N ARG A 66 -3.83 -7.77 5.44
CA ARG A 66 -4.85 -7.51 4.44
C ARG A 66 -4.48 -6.24 3.68
N VAL A 67 -4.77 -6.21 2.39
CA VAL A 67 -4.62 -5.07 1.50
C VAL A 67 -5.98 -4.70 0.93
N SER A 68 -6.38 -3.45 1.11
CA SER A 68 -7.62 -2.89 0.59
C SER A 68 -7.31 -1.66 -0.26
N PHE A 69 -7.93 -1.56 -1.42
CA PHE A 69 -7.76 -0.43 -2.33
C PHE A 69 -8.95 0.52 -2.24
N PHE A 70 -8.69 1.80 -2.13
CA PHE A 70 -9.70 2.85 -2.09
C PHE A 70 -9.48 3.81 -3.24
N ASN A 71 -10.43 3.82 -4.16
CA ASN A 71 -10.40 4.74 -5.29
C ASN A 71 -10.81 6.13 -4.80
N VAL A 72 -9.89 7.08 -4.84
CA VAL A 72 -10.12 8.47 -4.43
C VAL A 72 -10.54 9.39 -5.58
N GLY A 73 -10.63 8.84 -6.80
CA GLY A 73 -11.02 9.56 -8.00
C GLY A 73 -10.16 10.80 -8.26
N GLU A 74 -10.82 11.90 -8.55
CA GLU A 74 -10.19 13.20 -8.84
C GLU A 74 -9.96 14.06 -7.60
N SER A 75 -10.30 13.56 -6.40
CA SER A 75 -10.25 14.33 -5.15
C SER A 75 -8.84 14.87 -4.83
N PHE A 76 -7.81 14.25 -5.41
CA PHE A 76 -6.41 14.60 -5.21
C PHE A 76 -5.67 14.94 -6.52
N LYS A 77 -6.38 15.14 -7.65
CA LYS A 77 -5.76 15.38 -8.97
C LYS A 77 -4.81 16.58 -8.99
N ASN A 78 -5.01 17.55 -8.10
CA ASN A 78 -4.19 18.76 -7.99
C ASN A 78 -3.44 18.87 -6.65
N ALA A 79 -3.46 17.82 -5.82
CA ALA A 79 -2.85 17.81 -4.49
C ALA A 79 -1.36 17.42 -4.51
N TYR A 80 -0.67 17.62 -5.64
CA TYR A 80 0.74 17.26 -5.79
C TYR A 80 1.63 18.27 -5.07
N GLU A 81 1.82 18.08 -3.77
CA GLU A 81 2.93 18.71 -3.04
C GLU A 81 4.00 17.64 -2.81
N VAL A 82 5.08 17.69 -3.60
CA VAL A 82 6.27 16.88 -3.34
C VAL A 82 7.13 17.63 -2.33
N THR A 83 6.87 17.43 -1.04
CA THR A 83 7.74 17.96 0.02
C THR A 83 8.93 17.02 0.20
N ILE A 84 10.06 17.37 -0.40
CA ILE A 84 11.34 16.76 -0.03
C ILE A 84 11.70 17.31 1.34
N VAL A 85 11.46 16.52 2.39
CA VAL A 85 12.01 16.83 3.72
C VAL A 85 13.51 16.63 3.62
N ARG A 86 14.26 17.74 3.57
CA ARG A 86 15.72 17.76 3.65
C ARG A 86 16.18 17.66 5.09
#